data_AF-A0A067TM89-F1
#
_entry.id   AF-A0A067TM89-F1
#
_cell.length_a   1.000
_cell.length_b   1.000
_cell.length_c   1.000
_cell.angle_alpha   90.00
_cell.angle_beta   90.00
_cell.angle_gamma   90.00
#
_symmetry.space_group_name_H-M   'P 1'
#
loop_
_entity.id
_entity.type
_entity.pdbx_description
1 polymer ?
#
loop_
_entity_poly.entity_id
_entity_poly.type
_entity_poly.pdbx_seq_one_letter_code
_entity_poly.pdbx_strand_id
1 'polypeptide(L)'
;MVLSFPVSSFPCFSQRRSWTKMSLNLPLVKTFFFLDKCEALGWDPELAQSIMSKVRPDPITGEIEDEDIMRFIQLNPDDPDGQRIARLSAEKKWKHKEEKITMPSNIDCSKFQVTLGTLWIIKPYGSQIVHELAEKLGMEVPQHNSYITCLVHLSPWWDKDEVRVREEYVTLPDSKTVERLIRMAIAKPKPPFSPYLPNYLFLSSELREHAAALKPFLDSLPKPFEWFVFQPAQEQSLYEERRQKKIEQYDRYLALASVKMGVGNTALAARDQAGAIDGYMDAILCLQKASILSCEIDSTKNILATCLGNCSLARLLDGDRRDAKKALDDATMALKLDEHYAEGYICLSSAYEALGIYSQAEESLARALRRPQLENDDLVVHCLIALQTDRKGLPTEKDAFEDWSRRIFGNTGSARRMKNVRGLWRKRCEEHKRAFASVRSG
;
A
#
# COMPACT_ATOMS: atom_id res chain seq x y z
N MET A 1 -0.30 54.99 -10.43
CA MET A 1 1.03 54.41 -10.67
C MET A 1 1.05 53.00 -10.12
N VAL A 2 0.82 52.02 -10.98
CA VAL A 2 0.93 50.60 -10.63
C VAL A 2 2.38 50.22 -10.93
N LEU A 3 3.18 50.00 -9.88
CA LEU A 3 4.55 49.51 -10.03
C LEU A 3 4.47 48.02 -10.39
N SER A 4 4.57 47.74 -11.68
CA SER A 4 4.83 46.41 -12.23
C SER A 4 6.26 46.01 -11.87
N PHE A 5 6.42 45.08 -10.92
CA PHE A 5 7.69 44.42 -10.69
C PHE A 5 7.99 43.44 -11.84
N PRO A 6 9.21 43.43 -12.40
CA PRO A 6 9.55 42.52 -13.47
C PRO A 6 9.67 41.09 -12.93
N VAL A 7 8.80 40.21 -13.43
CA VAL A 7 8.75 38.75 -13.15
C VAL A 7 10.01 38.01 -13.63
N SER A 8 10.96 38.69 -14.27
CA SER A 8 12.18 38.12 -14.88
C SER A 8 13.35 37.90 -13.92
N SER A 9 13.22 38.14 -12.61
CA SER A 9 14.33 38.04 -11.64
C SER A 9 14.16 36.95 -10.58
N PHE A 10 13.08 36.19 -10.60
CA PHE A 10 13.11 34.89 -9.93
C PHE A 10 14.05 33.97 -10.73
N PRO A 11 14.93 33.19 -10.08
CA PRO A 11 15.61 32.11 -10.77
C PRO A 11 14.52 31.15 -11.23
N CYS A 12 14.08 31.35 -12.47
CA CYS A 12 13.14 30.48 -13.12
C CYS A 12 13.77 29.09 -13.06
N PHE A 13 13.10 28.14 -12.43
CA PHE A 13 13.50 26.73 -12.41
C PHE A 13 13.72 26.15 -13.84
N SER A 14 13.33 26.90 -14.89
CA SER A 14 13.61 26.61 -16.29
C SER A 14 15.04 26.92 -16.76
N GLN A 15 15.83 27.74 -16.04
CA GLN A 15 17.28 27.79 -16.24
C GLN A 15 17.91 26.57 -15.59
N ARG A 16 17.76 25.41 -16.26
CA ARG A 16 18.70 24.29 -16.15
C ARG A 16 20.07 24.79 -16.61
N ARG A 17 20.75 25.59 -15.77
CA ARG A 17 22.21 25.68 -15.83
C ARG A 17 22.68 24.23 -15.80
N SER A 18 23.54 23.87 -16.74
CA SER A 18 24.17 22.57 -16.80
C SER A 18 24.93 22.35 -15.48
N TRP A 19 24.25 21.83 -14.47
CA TRP A 19 24.89 21.13 -13.39
C TRP A 19 25.56 19.95 -14.08
N THR A 20 26.84 20.11 -14.40
CA THR A 20 27.72 19.05 -14.87
C THR A 20 27.38 17.84 -14.02
N LYS A 21 26.89 16.76 -14.64
CA LYS A 21 26.62 15.49 -13.98
C LYS A 21 27.92 15.04 -13.31
N MET A 22 28.18 15.48 -12.09
CA MET A 22 29.07 14.78 -11.20
C MET A 22 28.43 13.41 -11.07
N SER A 23 29.04 12.40 -11.68
CA SER A 23 28.64 11.01 -11.55
C SER A 23 28.96 10.55 -10.13
N LEU A 24 28.22 11.09 -9.17
CA LEU A 24 28.17 10.56 -7.83
C LEU A 24 27.63 9.13 -7.96
N ASN A 25 28.28 8.19 -7.28
CA ASN A 25 27.85 6.81 -7.21
C ASN A 25 26.52 6.78 -6.44
N LEU A 26 25.41 6.88 -7.17
CA LEU A 26 24.06 7.06 -6.64
C LEU A 26 23.69 6.01 -5.56
N PRO A 27 24.07 4.72 -5.70
CA PRO A 27 23.95 3.74 -4.61
C PRO A 27 24.57 4.16 -3.27
N LEU A 28 25.81 4.67 -3.27
CA LEU A 28 26.51 5.06 -2.04
C LEU A 28 25.81 6.23 -1.34
N VAL A 29 25.33 7.19 -2.13
CA VAL A 29 24.58 8.34 -1.60
C VAL A 29 23.29 7.87 -0.92
N LYS A 30 22.57 6.92 -1.51
CA LYS A 30 21.33 6.35 -0.93
C LYS A 30 21.58 5.57 0.36
N THR A 31 22.63 4.76 0.40
CA THR A 31 23.04 4.06 1.62
C THR A 31 23.39 5.05 2.73
N PHE A 32 24.11 6.12 2.42
CA PHE A 32 24.44 7.14 3.40
C PHE A 32 23.20 7.81 3.99
N PHE A 33 22.23 8.19 3.16
CA PHE A 33 20.95 8.76 3.64
C PHE A 33 20.15 7.78 4.50
N PHE A 34 20.13 6.49 4.14
CA PHE A 34 19.48 5.48 4.96
C PHE A 34 20.13 5.36 6.34
N LEU A 35 21.47 5.33 6.42
CA LEU A 35 22.19 5.24 7.69
C LEU A 35 22.01 6.48 8.56
N ASP A 36 22.08 7.69 7.97
CA ASP A 36 21.81 8.95 8.67
C ASP A 36 20.37 8.96 9.24
N LYS A 37 19.40 8.49 8.45
CA LYS A 37 18.02 8.32 8.91
C LYS A 37 17.91 7.34 10.07
N CYS A 38 18.61 6.20 10.00
CA CYS A 38 18.62 5.19 11.05
C CYS A 38 19.23 5.72 12.35
N GLU A 39 20.37 6.41 12.28
CA GLU A 39 21.03 7.02 13.44
C GLU A 39 20.12 8.06 14.09
N ALA A 40 19.49 8.92 13.29
CA ALA A 40 18.53 9.89 13.79
C ALA A 40 17.23 9.24 14.29
N LEU A 41 16.91 8.01 13.89
CA LEU A 41 15.90 7.13 14.49
C LEU A 41 16.43 6.30 15.67
N GLY A 42 17.69 6.52 16.08
CA GLY A 42 18.30 5.95 17.29
C GLY A 42 18.66 4.49 17.11
N TRP A 43 18.77 4.04 15.86
CA TRP A 43 19.25 2.72 15.53
C TRP A 43 20.77 2.80 15.55
N ASP A 44 21.41 1.87 16.25
CA ASP A 44 22.86 1.77 16.15
C ASP A 44 23.27 1.27 14.74
N PRO A 45 24.53 1.53 14.33
CA PRO A 45 25.01 1.13 13.01
C PRO A 45 24.89 -0.38 12.74
N GLU A 46 25.00 -1.22 13.76
CA GLU A 46 24.89 -2.68 13.63
C GLU A 46 23.46 -3.09 13.26
N LEU A 47 22.46 -2.52 13.93
CA LEU A 47 21.04 -2.73 13.61
C LEU A 47 20.72 -2.23 12.21
N ALA A 48 21.18 -1.03 11.84
CA ALA A 48 20.95 -0.48 10.50
C ALA A 48 21.54 -1.39 9.42
N GLN A 49 22.78 -1.86 9.60
CA GLN A 49 23.45 -2.77 8.68
C GLN A 49 22.75 -4.14 8.61
N SER A 50 22.32 -4.68 9.76
CA SER A 50 21.54 -5.92 9.80
C SER A 50 20.26 -5.80 8.99
N ILE A 51 19.54 -4.69 9.16
CA ILE A 51 18.28 -4.43 8.45
C ILE A 51 18.51 -4.24 6.96
N MET A 52 19.57 -3.55 6.54
CA MET A 52 19.96 -3.47 5.13
C MET A 52 20.22 -4.84 4.49
N SER A 53 20.70 -5.81 5.28
CA SER A 53 20.93 -7.17 4.78
C SER A 53 19.66 -8.03 4.71
N LYS A 54 18.62 -7.68 5.48
CA LYS A 54 17.37 -8.44 5.60
C LYS A 54 16.22 -7.85 4.78
N VAL A 55 16.17 -6.53 4.62
CA VAL A 55 15.12 -5.81 3.91
C VAL A 55 15.53 -5.64 2.46
N ARG A 56 14.67 -6.12 1.55
CA ARG A 56 14.86 -5.92 0.12
C ARG A 56 14.57 -4.46 -0.23
N PRO A 57 15.50 -3.72 -0.86
CA PRO A 57 15.21 -2.40 -1.38
C PRO A 57 14.09 -2.44 -2.42
N ASP A 58 13.39 -1.33 -2.55
CA ASP A 58 12.40 -1.16 -3.60
C ASP A 58 13.05 -1.37 -4.99
N PRO A 59 12.44 -2.19 -5.87
CA PRO A 59 13.07 -2.58 -7.12
C PRO A 59 13.13 -1.44 -8.17
N ILE A 60 12.39 -0.35 -7.98
CA ILE A 60 12.33 0.79 -8.89
C ILE A 60 13.20 1.92 -8.40
N THR A 61 13.15 2.23 -7.10
CA THR A 61 13.93 3.30 -6.50
C THR A 61 15.31 2.81 -6.07
N GLY A 62 15.48 1.53 -5.76
CA GLY A 62 16.70 0.96 -5.19
C GLY A 62 16.97 1.41 -3.75
N GLU A 63 15.95 1.95 -3.08
CA GLU A 63 16.03 2.47 -1.71
C GLU A 63 15.26 1.56 -0.75
N ILE A 64 15.68 1.53 0.52
CA ILE A 64 14.86 0.92 1.57
C ILE A 64 13.94 2.00 2.10
N GLU A 65 12.65 1.84 1.84
CA GLU A 65 11.61 2.79 2.23
C GLU A 65 10.99 2.41 3.57
N ASP A 66 10.28 3.35 4.21
CA ASP A 66 9.66 3.09 5.52
C ASP A 66 8.63 1.95 5.41
N GLU A 67 7.93 1.86 4.28
CA GLU A 67 6.98 0.79 3.98
C GLU A 67 7.66 -0.59 3.91
N ASP A 68 8.90 -0.66 3.39
CA ASP A 68 9.62 -1.92 3.25
C ASP A 68 10.07 -2.44 4.62
N ILE A 69 10.48 -1.51 5.51
CA ILE A 69 10.82 -1.82 6.90
C ILE A 69 9.56 -2.27 7.67
N MET A 70 8.44 -1.54 7.54
CA MET A 70 7.18 -1.92 8.18
C MET A 70 6.71 -3.30 7.73
N ARG A 71 6.84 -3.60 6.44
CA ARG A 71 6.54 -4.93 5.90
C ARG A 71 7.46 -6.00 6.48
N PHE A 72 8.76 -5.73 6.59
CA PHE A 72 9.70 -6.65 7.22
C PHE A 72 9.30 -6.99 8.65
N ILE A 73 8.93 -5.98 9.46
CA ILE A 73 8.46 -6.17 10.84
C ILE A 73 7.19 -7.04 10.88
N GLN A 74 6.23 -6.78 9.98
CA GLN A 74 4.98 -7.53 9.92
C GLN A 74 5.17 -8.99 9.50
N LEU A 75 6.06 -9.24 8.54
CA LEU A 75 6.33 -10.59 8.04
C LEU A 75 7.24 -11.41 8.96
N ASN A 76 8.00 -10.76 9.83
CA ASN A 76 8.95 -11.38 10.73
C ASN A 76 8.73 -10.89 12.18
N PRO A 77 7.55 -11.15 12.77
CA PRO A 77 7.21 -10.63 14.11
C PRO A 77 8.14 -11.17 15.21
N ASP A 78 8.77 -12.32 14.98
CA ASP A 78 9.72 -12.96 15.90
C ASP A 78 11.19 -12.57 15.64
N ASP A 79 11.47 -11.79 14.58
CA ASP A 79 12.84 -11.35 14.31
C ASP A 79 13.25 -10.28 15.33
N PRO A 80 14.40 -10.47 16.03
CA PRO A 80 14.82 -9.57 17.10
C PRO A 80 15.09 -8.14 16.61
N ASP A 81 15.56 -7.96 15.37
CA ASP A 81 15.79 -6.63 14.79
C ASP A 81 14.46 -5.96 14.44
N GLY A 82 13.50 -6.73 13.93
CA GLY A 82 12.13 -6.27 13.68
C GLY A 82 11.45 -5.76 14.96
N GLN A 83 11.50 -6.54 16.05
CA GLN A 83 10.98 -6.15 17.36
C GLN A 83 11.70 -4.91 17.91
N ARG A 84 13.02 -4.85 17.75
CA ARG A 84 13.83 -3.72 18.20
C ARG A 84 13.48 -2.43 17.47
N ILE A 85 13.33 -2.46 16.15
CA ILE A 85 12.87 -1.31 15.36
C ILE A 85 11.48 -0.86 15.81
N ALA A 86 10.54 -1.80 15.94
CA ALA A 86 9.17 -1.48 16.32
C ALA A 86 9.12 -0.74 17.66
N ARG A 87 9.90 -1.21 18.65
CA ARG A 87 10.04 -0.56 19.96
C ARG A 87 10.66 0.84 19.85
N LEU A 88 11.82 0.98 19.19
CA LEU A 88 12.50 2.27 19.03
C LEU A 88 11.61 3.30 18.29
N SER A 89 10.89 2.85 17.27
CA SER A 89 9.98 3.69 16.50
C SER A 89 8.79 4.16 17.36
N ALA A 90 8.23 3.28 18.20
CA ALA A 90 7.16 3.62 19.13
C ALA A 90 7.64 4.62 20.21
N GLU A 91 8.79 4.37 20.82
CA GLU A 91 9.42 5.24 21.83
C GLU A 91 9.68 6.64 21.25
N LYS A 92 10.27 6.73 20.05
CA LYS A 92 10.52 8.01 19.40
C LYS A 92 9.25 8.75 19.01
N LYS A 93 8.23 8.03 18.51
CA LYS A 93 6.93 8.63 18.20
C LYS A 93 6.27 9.19 19.46
N TRP A 94 6.36 8.48 20.59
CA TRP A 94 5.87 8.96 21.88
C TRP A 94 6.63 10.19 22.36
N LYS A 95 7.97 10.12 22.40
CA LYS A 95 8.82 11.23 22.83
C LYS A 95 8.60 12.49 21.98
N HIS A 96 8.49 12.34 20.66
CA HIS A 96 8.21 13.47 19.77
C HIS A 96 6.83 14.10 20.04
N LYS A 97 5.81 13.29 20.35
CA LYS A 97 4.49 13.81 20.77
C LYS A 97 4.56 14.57 22.09
N GLU A 98 5.32 14.08 23.06
CA GLU A 98 5.52 14.74 24.35
C GLU A 98 6.28 16.08 24.19
N GLU A 99 7.36 16.08 23.40
CA GLU A 99 8.13 17.29 23.07
C GLU A 99 7.26 18.35 22.37
N LYS A 100 6.33 17.92 21.51
CA LYS A 100 5.37 18.79 20.83
C LYS A 100 4.35 19.44 21.78
N ILE A 101 3.91 18.71 22.82
CA ILE A 101 2.99 19.24 23.85
C ILE A 101 3.72 20.23 24.76
N THR A 102 4.95 19.91 25.15
CA THR A 102 5.77 20.70 26.07
C THR A 102 6.49 21.86 25.39
N MET A 103 6.38 21.99 24.08
CA MET A 103 7.07 23.02 23.30
C MET A 103 6.62 24.44 23.73
N PRO A 104 7.55 25.30 24.19
CA PRO A 104 7.22 26.69 24.49
C PRO A 104 6.68 27.42 23.26
N SER A 105 5.67 28.27 23.45
CA SER A 105 5.10 29.08 22.36
C SER A 105 6.04 30.17 21.85
N ASN A 106 7.06 30.53 22.64
CA ASN A 106 7.96 31.66 22.43
C ASN A 106 9.42 31.24 22.12
N ILE A 107 9.63 30.09 21.48
CA ILE A 107 10.99 29.66 21.10
C ILE A 107 11.65 30.71 20.20
N ASP A 108 12.80 31.22 20.64
CA ASP A 108 13.62 32.13 19.85
C ASP A 108 14.29 31.39 18.69
N CYS A 109 13.68 31.50 17.51
CA CYS A 109 14.14 30.86 16.29
C CYS A 109 15.35 31.58 15.65
N SER A 110 15.72 32.77 16.15
CA SER A 110 16.84 33.53 15.57
C SER A 110 18.22 32.91 15.86
N LYS A 111 18.28 31.99 16.82
CA LYS A 111 19.50 31.29 17.25
C LYS A 111 19.87 30.10 16.37
N PHE A 112 18.99 29.65 15.49
CA PHE A 112 19.24 28.49 14.63
C PHE A 112 20.06 28.91 13.40
N GLN A 113 20.94 28.02 12.95
CA GLN A 113 21.74 28.27 11.75
C GLN A 113 20.90 28.07 10.49
N VAL A 114 21.11 28.94 9.50
CA VAL A 114 20.51 28.80 8.17
C VAL A 114 21.30 27.78 7.36
N THR A 115 20.63 26.72 6.92
CA THR A 115 21.23 25.69 6.08
C THR A 115 21.03 26.04 4.61
N LEU A 116 22.10 26.38 3.92
CA LEU A 116 22.05 26.75 2.50
C LEU A 116 21.54 25.61 1.62
N GLY A 117 20.88 25.97 0.52
CA GLY A 117 20.37 25.01 -0.46
C GLY A 117 19.13 24.22 0.00
N THR A 118 18.61 24.49 1.19
CA THR A 118 17.38 23.83 1.69
C THR A 118 16.14 24.65 1.37
N LEU A 119 15.08 23.96 0.96
CA LEU A 119 13.78 24.54 0.65
C LEU A 119 12.70 23.83 1.45
N TRP A 120 11.88 24.60 2.15
CA TRP A 120 10.72 24.09 2.90
C TRP A 120 9.42 24.59 2.28
N ILE A 121 8.39 23.75 2.30
CA ILE A 121 7.05 24.08 1.86
C ILE A 121 6.08 23.82 3.00
N ILE A 122 5.27 24.81 3.37
CA ILE A 122 4.19 24.65 4.34
C ILE A 122 2.88 24.63 3.59
N LYS A 123 2.18 23.50 3.71
CA LYS A 123 0.96 23.24 2.97
C LYS A 123 -0.12 22.66 3.88
N PRO A 124 -1.33 23.23 3.87
CA PRO A 124 -2.49 22.58 4.44
C PRO A 124 -2.96 21.47 3.50
N TYR A 125 -3.53 20.42 4.09
CA TYR A 125 -4.17 19.32 3.39
C TYR A 125 -5.57 19.15 3.95
N GLY A 126 -6.56 19.17 3.07
CA GLY A 126 -7.92 18.80 3.41
C GLY A 126 -8.01 17.30 3.68
N SER A 127 -8.81 16.93 4.68
CA SER A 127 -9.10 15.52 4.97
C SER A 127 -10.03 14.88 3.94
N GLN A 128 -10.51 15.60 2.94
CA GLN A 128 -11.59 15.16 2.06
C GLN A 128 -11.30 13.81 1.39
N ILE A 129 -10.06 13.60 0.93
CA ILE A 129 -9.62 12.30 0.40
C ILE A 129 -9.65 11.21 1.47
N VAL A 130 -9.24 11.52 2.70
CA VAL A 130 -9.24 10.57 3.82
C VAL A 130 -10.66 10.22 4.25
N HIS A 131 -11.59 11.18 4.22
CA HIS A 131 -13.00 10.98 4.52
C HIS A 131 -13.67 10.10 3.45
N GLU A 132 -13.47 10.42 2.17
CA GLU A 132 -13.96 9.59 1.05
C GLU A 132 -13.40 8.16 1.13
N LEU A 133 -12.13 8.00 1.51
CA LEU A 133 -11.51 6.69 1.67
C LEU A 133 -12.10 5.94 2.88
N ALA A 134 -12.25 6.60 4.03
CA ALA A 134 -12.80 6.00 5.24
C ALA A 134 -14.25 5.55 5.01
N GLU A 135 -15.07 6.38 4.34
CA GLU A 135 -16.45 6.06 3.98
C GLU A 135 -16.51 4.85 3.02
N LYS A 136 -15.68 4.85 1.96
CA LYS A 136 -15.58 3.70 1.03
C LYS A 136 -15.15 2.40 1.70
N LEU A 137 -14.33 2.49 2.75
CA LEU A 137 -13.83 1.34 3.51
C LEU A 137 -14.74 0.98 4.70
N GLY A 138 -15.83 1.72 4.95
CA GLY A 138 -16.69 1.51 6.12
C GLY A 138 -15.98 1.75 7.46
N MET A 139 -14.92 2.56 7.46
CA MET A 139 -14.16 2.93 8.64
C MET A 139 -14.78 4.16 9.31
N GLU A 140 -14.63 4.27 10.63
CA GLU A 140 -15.03 5.47 11.37
C GLU A 140 -14.25 6.68 10.85
N VAL A 141 -15.00 7.71 10.45
CA VAL A 141 -14.44 8.91 9.83
C VAL A 141 -13.61 9.66 10.87
N PRO A 142 -12.33 9.98 10.58
CA PRO A 142 -11.50 10.71 11.52
C PRO A 142 -12.13 12.06 11.88
N GLN A 143 -12.14 12.41 13.18
CA GLN A 143 -12.65 13.71 13.65
C GLN A 143 -11.86 14.92 13.13
N HIS A 144 -10.64 14.70 12.62
CA HIS A 144 -9.80 15.77 12.07
C HIS A 144 -10.15 16.04 10.60
N ASN A 145 -10.40 17.32 10.29
CA ASN A 145 -10.83 17.76 8.96
C ASN A 145 -9.68 18.33 8.12
N SER A 146 -8.53 18.61 8.74
CA SER A 146 -7.36 19.10 8.03
C SER A 146 -6.07 18.77 8.77
N TYR A 147 -4.94 18.82 8.07
CA TYR A 147 -3.63 18.83 8.68
C TYR A 147 -2.71 19.80 7.95
N ILE A 148 -1.81 20.46 8.67
CA ILE A 148 -0.74 21.24 8.03
C ILE A 148 0.54 20.42 8.12
N THR A 149 1.27 20.39 7.00
CA THR A 149 2.58 19.75 6.94
C THR A 149 3.64 20.76 6.54
N CYS A 150 4.80 20.69 7.20
CA CYS A 150 6.04 21.27 6.72
C CYS A 150 6.82 20.18 5.99
N LEU A 151 7.01 20.35 4.69
CA LEU A 151 7.74 19.45 3.82
C LEU A 151 9.15 19.99 3.58
N VAL A 152 10.15 19.11 3.63
CA VAL A 152 11.52 19.43 3.21
C VAL A 152 11.71 18.97 1.77
N HIS A 153 12.12 19.89 0.91
CA HIS A 153 12.60 19.58 -0.43
C HIS A 153 14.13 19.69 -0.42
N LEU A 154 14.78 18.54 -0.24
CA LEU A 154 16.24 18.46 -0.09
C LEU A 154 16.98 18.66 -1.42
N SER A 155 16.38 18.28 -2.55
CA SER A 155 17.04 18.36 -3.84
C SER A 155 16.07 18.19 -5.02
N PRO A 156 16.34 18.79 -6.19
CA PRO A 156 15.61 18.51 -7.43
C PRO A 156 15.64 17.03 -7.85
N TRP A 157 16.62 16.26 -7.35
CA TRP A 157 16.79 14.83 -7.63
C TRP A 157 16.07 13.93 -6.61
N TRP A 158 15.53 14.51 -5.53
CA TRP A 158 14.86 13.79 -4.46
C TRP A 158 13.35 13.92 -4.65
N ASP A 159 12.73 12.89 -5.23
CA ASP A 159 11.32 12.91 -5.63
C ASP A 159 10.33 12.74 -4.45
N LYS A 160 10.85 12.58 -3.22
CA LYS A 160 10.03 12.41 -2.02
C LYS A 160 10.07 13.67 -1.18
N ASP A 161 8.91 14.28 -0.98
CA ASP A 161 8.78 15.28 0.07
C ASP A 161 8.86 14.58 1.43
N GLU A 162 9.84 14.96 2.25
CA GLU A 162 9.93 14.43 3.60
C GLU A 162 9.15 15.31 4.57
N VAL A 163 8.40 14.67 5.45
CA VAL A 163 7.58 15.36 6.45
C VAL A 163 8.46 15.77 7.62
N ARG A 164 8.81 17.05 7.66
CA ARG A 164 9.53 17.65 8.78
C ARG A 164 8.67 17.71 10.03
N VAL A 165 7.42 18.14 9.87
CA VAL A 165 6.43 18.30 10.92
C VAL A 165 5.05 18.12 10.32
N ARG A 166 4.15 17.47 11.06
CA ARG A 166 2.71 17.39 10.74
C ARG A 166 1.88 17.67 11.99
N GLU A 167 0.88 18.52 11.83
CA GLU A 167 -0.13 18.83 12.84
C GLU A 167 -1.51 18.56 12.28
N GLU A 168 -2.36 17.91 13.09
CA GLU A 168 -3.74 17.55 12.74
C GLU A 168 -4.70 18.52 13.45
N TYR A 169 -5.70 19.00 12.73
CA TYR A 169 -6.64 20.01 13.20
C TYR A 169 -8.09 19.63 12.88
N VAL A 170 -9.00 19.96 13.80
CA VAL A 170 -10.45 19.79 13.61
C VAL A 170 -11.02 20.91 12.73
N THR A 171 -10.50 22.13 12.89
CA THR A 171 -10.91 23.32 12.14
C THR A 171 -9.74 23.87 11.33
N LEU A 172 -10.02 24.83 10.45
CA LEU A 172 -8.96 25.59 9.80
C LEU A 172 -8.07 26.27 10.86
N PRO A 173 -6.73 26.20 10.71
CA PRO A 173 -5.77 26.73 11.66
C PRO A 173 -5.72 28.26 11.60
N ASP A 174 -5.61 28.93 12.75
CA ASP A 174 -5.40 30.38 12.79
C ASP A 174 -3.93 30.75 12.55
N SER A 175 -3.64 32.04 12.36
CA SER A 175 -2.27 32.51 12.08
C SER A 175 -1.27 32.16 13.18
N LYS A 176 -1.69 32.12 14.45
CA LYS A 176 -0.83 31.74 15.59
C LYS A 176 -0.48 30.25 15.54
N THR A 177 -1.43 29.42 15.12
CA THR A 177 -1.26 27.99 14.94
C THR A 177 -0.28 27.69 13.81
N VAL A 178 -0.39 28.40 12.68
CA VAL A 178 0.57 28.32 11.58
C VAL A 178 1.97 28.76 12.04
N GLU A 179 2.07 29.86 12.79
CA GLU A 179 3.35 30.33 13.35
C GLU A 179 3.98 29.29 14.28
N ARG A 180 3.19 28.72 15.20
CA ARG A 180 3.64 27.65 16.12
C ARG A 180 4.18 26.45 15.34
N LEU A 181 3.50 26.04 14.27
CA LEU A 181 3.97 24.95 13.42
C LEU A 181 5.31 25.26 12.77
N ILE A 182 5.52 26.48 12.28
CA ILE A 182 6.81 26.93 11.73
C ILE A 182 7.90 26.83 12.81
N ARG A 183 7.64 27.36 14.01
CA ARG A 183 8.59 27.30 15.14
C ARG A 183 8.93 25.85 15.50
N MET A 184 7.94 24.95 15.47
CA MET A 184 8.16 23.54 15.74
C MET A 184 8.98 22.87 14.63
N ALA A 185 8.72 23.18 13.36
CA ALA A 185 9.55 22.69 12.26
C ALA A 185 11.00 23.13 12.42
N ILE A 186 11.25 24.35 12.92
CA ILE A 186 12.62 24.83 13.18
C ILE A 186 13.24 24.11 14.37
N ALA A 187 12.57 24.10 15.52
CA ALA A 187 13.19 23.76 16.80
C ALA A 187 13.05 22.29 17.20
N LYS A 188 11.97 21.63 16.79
CA LYS A 188 11.59 20.26 17.19
C LYS A 188 11.02 19.47 16.01
N PRO A 189 11.77 19.32 14.91
CA PRO A 189 11.28 18.55 13.78
C PRO A 189 11.17 17.06 14.13
N LYS A 190 10.39 16.33 13.34
CA LYS A 190 10.31 14.89 13.39
C LYS A 190 11.67 14.29 12.99
N PRO A 191 12.19 13.27 13.69
CA PRO A 191 13.34 12.51 13.20
C PRO A 191 13.11 12.00 11.76
N PRO A 192 14.14 12.03 10.89
CA PRO A 192 15.56 12.18 11.21
C PRO A 192 16.09 13.62 11.29
N PHE A 193 15.22 14.62 11.09
CA PHE A 193 15.67 15.98 10.95
C PHE A 193 16.26 16.57 12.24
N SER A 194 17.34 17.34 12.08
CA SER A 194 17.90 18.18 13.14
C SER A 194 17.28 19.59 13.12
N PRO A 195 17.29 20.32 14.25
CA PRO A 195 16.82 21.70 14.29
C PRO A 195 17.70 22.65 13.46
N TYR A 196 17.11 23.38 12.51
CA TYR A 196 17.80 24.37 11.68
C TYR A 196 16.79 25.30 10.98
N LEU A 197 17.27 26.38 10.34
CA LEU A 197 16.47 27.26 9.47
C LEU A 197 16.71 26.94 7.98
N PRO A 198 15.67 26.92 7.14
CA PRO A 198 15.87 26.70 5.72
C PRO A 198 16.50 27.92 5.06
N ASN A 199 17.06 27.76 3.88
CA ASN A 199 17.39 28.91 3.04
C ASN A 199 16.11 29.58 2.52
N TYR A 200 15.15 28.76 2.08
CA TYR A 200 13.89 29.22 1.51
C TYR A 200 12.68 28.56 2.18
N LEU A 201 11.70 29.38 2.59
CA LEU A 201 10.40 28.91 3.08
C LEU A 201 9.26 29.36 2.15
N PHE A 202 8.50 28.42 1.61
CA PHE A 202 7.32 28.71 0.82
C PHE A 202 6.05 28.37 1.59
N LEU A 203 5.13 29.32 1.67
CA LEU A 203 3.77 29.11 2.13
C LEU A 203 2.88 28.77 0.92
N SER A 204 2.06 27.73 1.03
CA SER A 204 0.99 27.43 0.06
C SER A 204 0.10 28.67 -0.15
N SER A 205 -0.46 28.79 -1.36
CA SER A 205 -1.39 29.87 -1.69
C SER A 205 -2.64 29.85 -0.81
N GLU A 206 -3.00 28.69 -0.25
CA GLU A 206 -4.08 28.52 0.73
C GLU A 206 -3.79 29.21 2.08
N LEU A 207 -2.52 29.45 2.41
CA LEU A 207 -2.11 30.13 3.65
C LEU A 207 -1.88 31.65 3.47
N ARG A 208 -2.27 32.20 2.31
CA ARG A 208 -2.05 33.60 1.95
C ARG A 208 -2.63 34.57 2.97
N GLU A 209 -3.79 34.27 3.54
CA GLU A 209 -4.44 35.12 4.55
C GLU A 209 -3.63 35.27 5.84
N HIS A 210 -2.77 34.30 6.16
CA HIS A 210 -1.90 34.34 7.33
C HIS A 210 -0.62 35.15 7.10
N ALA A 211 -0.25 35.46 5.85
CA ALA A 211 1.05 36.04 5.51
C ALA A 211 1.31 37.38 6.23
N ALA A 212 0.30 38.24 6.34
CA ALA A 212 0.42 39.52 7.04
C ALA A 212 0.73 39.35 8.54
N ALA A 213 0.09 38.37 9.18
CA ALA A 213 0.29 38.06 10.60
C ALA A 213 1.63 37.36 10.86
N LEU A 214 2.10 36.54 9.92
CA LEU A 214 3.37 35.81 10.03
C LEU A 214 4.59 36.69 9.73
N LYS A 215 4.42 37.75 8.94
CA LYS A 215 5.52 38.62 8.46
C LYS A 215 6.46 39.13 9.57
N PRO A 216 5.98 39.66 10.72
CA PRO A 216 6.88 40.15 11.77
C PRO A 216 7.81 39.05 12.32
N PHE A 217 7.28 37.83 12.48
CA PHE A 217 8.08 36.69 12.91
C PHE A 217 9.06 36.25 11.82
N LEU A 218 8.59 36.05 10.59
CA LEU A 218 9.42 35.51 9.50
C LEU A 218 10.52 36.48 9.06
N ASP A 219 10.27 37.79 9.08
CA ASP A 219 11.28 38.81 8.77
C ASP A 219 12.33 38.96 9.88
N SER A 220 12.04 38.49 11.11
CA SER A 220 13.00 38.53 12.22
C SER A 220 14.07 37.43 12.16
N LEU A 221 13.92 36.45 11.26
CA LEU A 221 14.83 35.32 11.15
C LEU A 221 16.15 35.71 10.47
N PRO A 222 17.29 35.11 10.88
CA PRO A 222 18.62 35.50 10.40
C PRO A 222 18.80 35.25 8.90
N LYS A 223 19.54 36.15 8.25
CA LYS A 223 19.95 35.97 6.85
C LYS A 223 20.90 34.76 6.70
N PRO A 224 20.91 34.07 5.54
CA PRO A 224 20.21 34.39 4.29
C PRO A 224 18.78 33.80 4.18
N PHE A 225 18.07 33.58 5.28
CA PHE A 225 16.67 33.14 5.22
C PHE A 225 15.79 34.08 4.38
N GLU A 226 14.98 33.47 3.52
CA GLU A 226 13.96 34.13 2.72
C GLU A 226 12.65 33.32 2.74
N TRP A 227 11.52 34.02 2.66
CA TRP A 227 10.21 33.39 2.63
C TRP A 227 9.29 34.00 1.57
N PHE A 228 8.41 33.17 1.03
CA PHE A 228 7.51 33.51 -0.07
C PHE A 228 6.13 32.88 0.13
N VAL A 229 5.13 33.44 -0.54
CA VAL A 229 3.81 32.81 -0.70
C VAL A 229 3.67 32.39 -2.15
N PHE A 230 3.30 31.13 -2.40
CA PHE A 230 3.06 30.65 -3.76
C PHE A 230 1.95 31.44 -4.46
N GLN A 231 2.13 31.68 -5.76
CA GLN A 231 1.02 32.01 -6.62
C GLN A 231 0.25 30.73 -6.97
N PRO A 232 -1.10 30.75 -7.02
CA PRO A 232 -1.91 29.56 -7.31
C PRO A 232 -1.46 28.83 -8.58
N ALA A 233 -1.11 29.57 -9.64
CA ALA A 233 -0.62 28.99 -10.90
C ALA A 233 0.72 28.24 -10.74
N GLN A 234 1.63 28.74 -9.90
CA GLN A 234 2.92 28.08 -9.63
C GLN A 234 2.73 26.81 -8.80
N GLU A 235 1.88 26.89 -7.77
CA GLU A 235 1.54 25.75 -6.93
C GLU A 235 0.84 24.64 -7.73
N GLN A 236 -0.09 25.02 -8.62
CA GLN A 236 -0.76 24.10 -9.54
C GLN A 236 0.24 23.42 -10.48
N SER A 237 1.18 24.18 -11.06
CA SER A 237 2.21 23.61 -11.93
C SER A 237 3.11 22.61 -11.20
N LEU A 238 3.53 22.91 -9.96
CA LEU A 238 4.29 21.98 -9.13
C LEU A 238 3.48 20.72 -8.78
N TYR A 239 2.19 20.88 -8.50
CA TYR A 239 1.28 19.77 -8.24
C TYR A 239 1.14 18.86 -9.48
N GLU A 240 0.96 19.44 -10.67
CA GLU A 240 0.86 18.70 -11.93
C GLU A 240 2.14 17.95 -12.26
N GLU A 241 3.32 18.56 -12.08
CA GLU A 241 4.61 17.88 -12.25
C GLU A 241 4.74 16.67 -11.31
N ARG A 242 4.40 16.85 -10.03
CA ARG A 242 4.42 15.75 -9.04
C ARG A 242 3.43 14.66 -9.38
N ARG A 243 2.22 15.03 -9.82
CA ARG A 243 1.19 14.09 -10.27
C ARG A 243 1.70 13.28 -11.46
N GLN A 244 2.34 13.94 -12.43
CA GLN A 244 2.90 13.27 -13.60
C GLN A 244 3.99 12.27 -13.22
N LYS A 245 4.93 12.66 -12.34
CA LYS A 245 5.96 11.73 -11.82
C LYS A 245 5.36 10.53 -11.10
N LYS A 246 4.29 10.72 -10.32
CA LYS A 246 3.58 9.61 -9.65
C LYS A 246 2.91 8.67 -10.64
N ILE A 247 2.32 9.20 -11.72
CA ILE A 247 1.75 8.38 -12.82
C ILE A 247 2.87 7.56 -13.49
N GLU A 248 4.00 8.19 -13.79
CA GLU A 248 5.14 7.48 -14.37
C GLU A 248 5.69 6.38 -13.44
N GLN A 249 5.78 6.65 -12.14
CA GLN A 249 6.18 5.64 -11.16
C GLN A 249 5.15 4.50 -11.07
N TYR A 250 3.86 4.83 -11.04
CA TYR A 250 2.75 3.88 -11.06
C TYR A 250 2.86 2.92 -12.26
N ASP A 251 3.04 3.47 -13.46
CA ASP A 251 3.16 2.68 -14.70
C ASP A 251 4.38 1.76 -14.64
N ARG A 252 5.51 2.23 -14.08
CA ARG A 252 6.70 1.40 -13.88
C ARG A 252 6.45 0.24 -12.92
N TYR A 253 5.71 0.46 -11.82
CA TYR A 253 5.34 -0.63 -10.90
C TYR A 253 4.39 -1.63 -11.55
N LEU A 254 3.42 -1.19 -12.34
CA LEU A 254 2.54 -2.09 -13.08
C LEU A 254 3.30 -2.96 -14.09
N ALA A 255 4.21 -2.35 -14.85
CA ALA A 255 5.05 -3.06 -15.79
C ALA A 255 5.92 -4.11 -15.07
N LEU A 256 6.55 -3.73 -13.96
CA LEU A 256 7.35 -4.65 -13.17
C LEU A 256 6.52 -5.78 -12.53
N ALA A 257 5.32 -5.47 -12.02
CA ALA A 257 4.40 -6.45 -11.47
C ALA A 257 4.04 -7.52 -12.50
N SER A 258 3.79 -7.10 -13.75
CA SER A 258 3.47 -8.02 -14.85
C SER A 258 4.65 -8.95 -15.18
N VAL A 259 5.89 -8.43 -15.18
CA VAL A 259 7.09 -9.26 -15.35
C VAL A 259 7.22 -10.27 -14.21
N LYS A 260 7.06 -9.84 -12.95
CA LYS A 260 7.17 -10.70 -11.76
C LYS A 260 6.07 -11.76 -11.70
N MET A 261 4.84 -11.40 -12.09
CA MET A 261 3.75 -12.34 -12.25
C MET A 261 4.06 -13.39 -13.32
N GLY A 262 4.68 -13.00 -14.44
CA GLY A 262 5.17 -13.92 -15.47
C GLY A 262 6.22 -14.91 -14.94
N VAL A 263 7.17 -14.43 -14.11
CA VAL A 263 8.14 -15.30 -13.42
C VAL A 263 7.42 -16.30 -12.51
N GLY A 264 6.47 -15.83 -11.69
CA GLY A 264 5.64 -16.69 -10.83
C GLY A 264 4.89 -17.76 -11.63
N ASN A 265 4.23 -17.37 -12.73
CA ASN A 265 3.51 -18.29 -13.63
C ASN A 265 4.44 -19.35 -14.24
N THR A 266 5.64 -18.95 -14.66
CA THR A 266 6.63 -19.86 -15.25
C THR A 266 7.11 -20.89 -14.22
N ALA A 267 7.42 -20.44 -13.01
CA ALA A 267 7.83 -21.32 -11.92
C ALA A 267 6.69 -22.25 -11.48
N LEU A 268 5.45 -21.75 -11.41
CA LEU A 268 4.26 -22.55 -11.10
C LEU A 268 4.05 -23.67 -12.12
N ALA A 269 4.19 -23.37 -13.42
CA ALA A 269 4.11 -24.36 -14.50
C ALA A 269 5.22 -25.42 -14.41
N ALA A 270 6.41 -25.02 -13.96
CA ALA A 270 7.53 -25.93 -13.70
C ALA A 270 7.42 -26.70 -12.37
N ARG A 271 6.35 -26.48 -11.58
CA ARG A 271 6.19 -26.97 -10.20
C ARG A 271 7.32 -26.56 -9.26
N ASP A 272 8.03 -25.47 -9.56
CA ASP A 272 8.96 -24.83 -8.64
C ASP A 272 8.18 -23.98 -7.64
N GLN A 273 7.86 -24.58 -6.49
CA GLN A 273 7.10 -23.91 -5.43
C GLN A 273 7.79 -22.61 -4.96
N ALA A 274 9.09 -22.67 -4.67
CA ALA A 274 9.79 -21.53 -4.07
C ALA A 274 9.85 -20.35 -5.05
N GLY A 275 10.21 -20.62 -6.31
CA GLY A 275 10.22 -19.61 -7.37
C GLY A 275 8.84 -19.03 -7.66
N ALA A 276 7.78 -19.85 -7.62
CA ALA A 276 6.41 -19.38 -7.83
C ALA A 276 5.98 -18.42 -6.71
N ILE A 277 6.19 -18.80 -5.44
CA ILE A 277 5.87 -17.95 -4.28
C ILE A 277 6.66 -16.63 -4.36
N ASP A 278 7.97 -16.68 -4.61
CA ASP A 278 8.80 -15.48 -4.66
C ASP A 278 8.37 -14.55 -5.81
N GLY A 279 8.09 -15.09 -6.99
CA GLY A 279 7.61 -14.32 -8.15
C GLY A 279 6.27 -13.62 -7.89
N TYR A 280 5.29 -14.32 -7.31
CA TYR A 280 3.99 -13.72 -6.99
C TYR A 280 4.09 -12.72 -5.82
N MET A 281 4.89 -12.99 -4.79
CA MET A 281 5.09 -12.05 -3.69
C MET A 281 5.75 -10.74 -4.13
N ASP A 282 6.71 -10.81 -5.06
CA ASP A 282 7.31 -9.63 -5.69
C ASP A 282 6.28 -8.86 -6.55
N ALA A 283 5.41 -9.57 -7.29
CA ALA A 283 4.34 -8.95 -8.07
C ALA A 283 3.32 -8.23 -7.16
N ILE A 284 2.91 -8.89 -6.06
CA ILE A 284 2.03 -8.33 -5.03
C ILE A 284 2.63 -7.05 -4.43
N LEU A 285 3.93 -7.03 -4.10
CA LEU A 285 4.63 -5.81 -3.63
C LEU A 285 4.45 -4.67 -4.62
N CYS A 286 4.77 -4.92 -5.89
CA CYS A 286 4.72 -3.90 -6.93
C CYS A 286 3.31 -3.34 -7.12
N LEU A 287 2.29 -4.22 -7.10
CA LEU A 287 0.89 -3.81 -7.18
C LEU A 287 0.46 -2.98 -5.97
N GLN A 288 0.87 -3.34 -4.76
CA GLN A 288 0.57 -2.55 -3.56
C GLN A 288 1.22 -1.15 -3.63
N LYS A 289 2.47 -1.05 -4.09
CA LYS A 289 3.14 0.24 -4.32
C LYS A 289 2.42 1.06 -5.39
N ALA A 290 2.00 0.42 -6.49
CA ALA A 290 1.19 1.06 -7.52
C ALA A 290 -0.14 1.58 -6.95
N SER A 291 -0.87 0.78 -6.17
CA SER A 291 -2.15 1.20 -5.56
C SER A 291 -1.99 2.44 -4.67
N ILE A 292 -0.88 2.56 -3.93
CA ILE A 292 -0.58 3.73 -3.08
C ILE A 292 -0.31 4.99 -3.92
N LEU A 293 0.31 4.83 -5.09
CA LEU A 293 0.61 5.94 -6.00
C LEU A 293 -0.62 6.40 -6.79
N SER A 294 -1.52 5.48 -7.13
CA SER A 294 -2.74 5.79 -7.86
C SER A 294 -3.79 6.44 -6.97
N CYS A 295 -4.49 7.45 -7.48
CA CYS A 295 -5.75 7.90 -6.88
C CYS A 295 -6.93 6.96 -7.22
N GLU A 296 -6.71 5.96 -8.08
CA GLU A 296 -7.73 5.03 -8.59
C GLU A 296 -7.44 3.62 -8.09
N ILE A 297 -7.97 3.30 -6.91
CA ILE A 297 -7.73 2.00 -6.24
C ILE A 297 -8.19 0.82 -7.12
N ASP A 298 -9.23 1.02 -7.94
CA ASP A 298 -9.92 -0.08 -8.62
C ASP A 298 -9.12 -0.73 -9.75
N SER A 299 -8.20 -0.01 -10.39
CA SER A 299 -7.44 -0.53 -11.55
C SER A 299 -6.47 -1.66 -11.20
N THR A 300 -5.98 -1.70 -9.96
CA THR A 300 -4.99 -2.68 -9.50
C THR A 300 -5.61 -3.88 -8.76
N LYS A 301 -6.85 -3.75 -8.28
CA LYS A 301 -7.51 -4.76 -7.41
C LYS A 301 -7.60 -6.13 -8.05
N ASN A 302 -8.06 -6.21 -9.30
CA ASN A 302 -8.28 -7.49 -9.97
C ASN A 302 -6.95 -8.23 -10.24
N ILE A 303 -5.91 -7.48 -10.63
CA ILE A 303 -4.56 -8.04 -10.84
C ILE A 303 -3.97 -8.52 -9.51
N LEU A 304 -4.17 -7.74 -8.43
CA LEU A 304 -3.72 -8.12 -7.09
C LEU A 304 -4.46 -9.36 -6.56
N ALA A 305 -5.77 -9.45 -6.76
CA ALA A 305 -6.58 -10.63 -6.43
C ALA A 305 -6.07 -11.87 -7.18
N THR A 306 -5.75 -11.72 -8.46
CA THR A 306 -5.16 -12.80 -9.29
C THR A 306 -3.81 -13.25 -8.73
N CYS A 307 -2.91 -12.33 -8.41
CA CYS A 307 -1.60 -12.68 -7.84
C CYS A 307 -1.73 -13.38 -6.49
N LEU A 308 -2.67 -12.95 -5.64
CA LEU A 308 -2.95 -13.59 -4.35
C LEU A 308 -3.53 -15.01 -4.53
N GLY A 309 -4.46 -15.20 -5.46
CA GLY A 309 -4.98 -16.53 -5.81
C GLY A 309 -3.88 -17.48 -6.29
N ASN A 310 -3.03 -17.02 -7.21
CA ASN A 310 -1.92 -17.82 -7.71
C ASN A 310 -0.85 -18.09 -6.63
N CYS A 311 -0.58 -17.13 -5.74
CA CYS A 311 0.30 -17.32 -4.59
C CYS A 311 -0.27 -18.37 -3.62
N SER A 312 -1.59 -18.33 -3.35
CA SER A 312 -2.29 -19.36 -2.57
C SER A 312 -2.09 -20.75 -3.18
N LEU A 313 -2.31 -20.89 -4.49
CA LEU A 313 -2.08 -22.14 -5.20
C LEU A 313 -0.62 -22.61 -5.11
N ALA A 314 0.35 -21.71 -5.30
CA ALA A 314 1.77 -22.02 -5.19
C ALA A 314 2.15 -22.55 -3.79
N ARG A 315 1.58 -21.99 -2.73
CA ARG A 315 1.77 -22.46 -1.34
C ARG A 315 1.18 -23.84 -1.06
N LEU A 316 0.33 -24.36 -1.93
CA LEU A 316 -0.24 -25.70 -1.83
C LEU A 316 0.53 -26.76 -2.63
N LEU A 317 1.49 -26.35 -3.47
CA LEU A 317 2.41 -27.29 -4.12
C LEU A 317 3.22 -28.09 -3.10
N ASP A 318 3.72 -29.26 -3.51
CA ASP A 318 4.65 -30.02 -2.69
C ASP A 318 6.03 -29.32 -2.66
N GLY A 319 6.60 -29.18 -1.46
CA GLY A 319 7.90 -28.55 -1.24
C GLY A 319 8.05 -28.03 0.18
N ASP A 320 9.24 -27.53 0.51
CA ASP A 320 9.62 -27.10 1.87
C ASP A 320 8.83 -25.87 2.36
N ARG A 321 8.20 -25.12 1.43
CA ARG A 321 7.43 -23.91 1.75
C ARG A 321 5.92 -24.13 1.69
N ARG A 322 5.46 -25.39 1.66
CA ARG A 322 4.04 -25.71 1.68
C ARG A 322 3.39 -25.23 2.97
N ASP A 323 2.43 -24.31 2.85
CA ASP A 323 1.76 -23.69 4.01
C ASP A 323 0.28 -23.44 3.68
N ALA A 324 -0.57 -24.38 4.09
CA ALA A 324 -2.00 -24.32 3.84
C ALA A 324 -2.71 -23.19 4.60
N LYS A 325 -2.16 -22.73 5.73
CA LYS A 325 -2.74 -21.59 6.47
C LYS A 325 -2.49 -20.29 5.71
N LYS A 326 -1.26 -20.04 5.27
CA LYS A 326 -0.96 -18.87 4.44
C LYS A 326 -1.68 -18.91 3.09
N ALA A 327 -1.85 -20.11 2.51
CA ALA A 327 -2.67 -20.26 1.31
C ALA A 327 -4.14 -19.83 1.54
N LEU A 328 -4.71 -20.19 2.70
CA LEU A 328 -6.06 -19.77 3.09
C LEU A 328 -6.15 -18.24 3.25
N ASP A 329 -5.15 -17.62 3.88
CA ASP A 329 -5.08 -16.16 4.05
C ASP A 329 -5.01 -15.43 2.71
N ASP A 330 -4.12 -15.88 1.81
CA ASP A 330 -3.96 -15.32 0.46
C ASP A 330 -5.26 -15.44 -0.36
N ALA A 331 -5.91 -16.60 -0.37
CA ALA A 331 -7.19 -16.81 -1.08
C ALA A 331 -8.33 -15.98 -0.46
N THR A 332 -8.35 -15.84 0.86
CA THR A 332 -9.33 -14.99 1.55
C THR A 332 -9.14 -13.53 1.17
N MET A 333 -7.89 -13.04 1.11
CA MET A 333 -7.59 -11.68 0.69
C MET A 333 -7.94 -11.45 -0.77
N ALA A 334 -7.69 -12.41 -1.67
CA ALA A 334 -8.09 -12.34 -3.07
C ALA A 334 -9.60 -12.08 -3.22
N LEU A 335 -10.43 -12.83 -2.48
CA LEU A 335 -11.90 -12.68 -2.51
C LEU A 335 -12.41 -11.42 -1.81
N LYS A 336 -11.62 -10.81 -0.91
CA LYS A 336 -11.93 -9.49 -0.35
C LYS A 336 -11.71 -8.38 -1.38
N LEU A 337 -10.72 -8.55 -2.27
CA LEU A 337 -10.41 -7.58 -3.32
C LEU A 337 -11.36 -7.71 -4.51
N ASP A 338 -11.67 -8.94 -4.90
CA ASP A 338 -12.63 -9.25 -5.96
C ASP A 338 -13.50 -10.45 -5.57
N GLU A 339 -14.74 -10.16 -5.18
CA GLU A 339 -15.70 -11.18 -4.78
C GLU A 339 -16.26 -12.01 -5.94
N HIS A 340 -15.99 -11.61 -7.18
CA HIS A 340 -16.38 -12.31 -8.41
C HIS A 340 -15.23 -13.14 -8.98
N TYR A 341 -14.08 -13.22 -8.29
CA TYR A 341 -12.93 -13.99 -8.74
C TYR A 341 -13.16 -15.50 -8.52
N ALA A 342 -13.56 -16.21 -9.58
CA ALA A 342 -13.91 -17.63 -9.56
C ALA A 342 -12.77 -18.51 -9.03
N GLU A 343 -11.55 -18.32 -9.55
CA GLU A 343 -10.37 -19.06 -9.15
C GLU A 343 -9.98 -18.78 -7.69
N GLY A 344 -10.32 -17.60 -7.14
CA GLY A 344 -10.16 -17.29 -5.72
C GLY A 344 -10.97 -18.24 -4.83
N TYR A 345 -12.20 -18.60 -5.24
CA TYR A 345 -13.01 -19.59 -4.53
C TYR A 345 -12.46 -21.01 -4.66
N ILE A 346 -11.87 -21.36 -5.81
CA ILE A 346 -11.19 -22.64 -6.02
C ILE A 346 -9.96 -22.75 -5.12
N CYS A 347 -9.15 -21.69 -5.05
CA CYS A 347 -7.98 -21.63 -4.17
C CYS A 347 -8.39 -21.72 -2.70
N LEU A 348 -9.43 -20.98 -2.28
CA LEU A 348 -9.96 -21.04 -0.92
C LEU A 348 -10.43 -22.46 -0.56
N SER A 349 -11.15 -23.12 -1.48
CA SER A 349 -11.60 -24.50 -1.30
C SER A 349 -10.41 -25.47 -1.15
N SER A 350 -9.41 -25.33 -2.01
CA SER A 350 -8.19 -26.15 -2.00
C SER A 350 -7.39 -25.98 -0.71
N ALA A 351 -7.32 -24.75 -0.17
CA ALA A 351 -6.66 -24.49 1.11
C ALA A 351 -7.40 -25.15 2.28
N TYR A 352 -8.75 -25.09 2.31
CA TYR A 352 -9.55 -25.82 3.30
C TYR A 352 -9.40 -27.34 3.18
N GLU A 353 -9.36 -27.87 1.95
CA GLU A 353 -9.12 -29.30 1.70
C GLU A 353 -7.74 -29.72 2.24
N ALA A 354 -6.69 -28.92 1.98
CA ALA A 354 -5.35 -29.16 2.48
C ALA A 354 -5.26 -29.11 4.02
N LEU A 355 -6.17 -28.40 4.69
CA LEU A 355 -6.31 -28.37 6.15
C LEU A 355 -7.24 -29.48 6.70
N GLY A 356 -7.81 -30.33 5.84
CA GLY A 356 -8.75 -31.38 6.22
C GLY A 356 -10.16 -30.89 6.56
N ILE A 357 -10.50 -29.63 6.24
CA ILE A 357 -11.78 -28.98 6.58
C ILE A 357 -12.73 -29.04 5.37
N TYR A 358 -13.07 -30.25 4.94
CA TYR A 358 -13.86 -30.52 3.72
C TYR A 358 -15.22 -29.80 3.68
N SER A 359 -15.86 -29.59 4.83
CA SER A 359 -17.15 -28.87 4.91
C SER A 359 -17.03 -27.41 4.48
N GLN A 360 -15.92 -26.74 4.82
CA GLN A 360 -15.64 -25.35 4.43
C GLN A 360 -15.13 -25.28 2.98
N ALA A 361 -14.40 -26.30 2.53
CA ALA A 361 -14.02 -26.43 1.13
C ALA A 361 -15.26 -26.49 0.22
N GLU A 362 -16.25 -27.30 0.57
CA GLU A 362 -17.52 -27.43 -0.16
C GLU A 362 -18.34 -26.13 -0.08
N GLU A 363 -18.45 -25.52 1.10
CA GLU A 363 -19.18 -24.26 1.27
C GLU A 363 -18.58 -23.12 0.44
N SER A 364 -17.25 -23.07 0.31
CA SER A 364 -16.57 -22.03 -0.46
C SER A 364 -16.98 -22.05 -1.94
N LEU A 365 -16.99 -23.23 -2.57
CA LEU A 365 -17.43 -23.40 -3.95
C LEU A 365 -18.94 -23.20 -4.09
N ALA A 366 -19.73 -23.69 -3.13
CA ALA A 366 -21.18 -23.47 -3.12
C ALA A 366 -21.52 -21.97 -3.08
N ARG A 367 -20.80 -21.21 -2.23
CA ARG A 367 -20.95 -19.76 -2.11
C ARG A 367 -20.63 -19.04 -3.42
N ALA A 368 -19.61 -19.47 -4.16
CA ALA A 368 -19.32 -18.96 -5.49
C ALA A 368 -20.51 -19.19 -6.44
N LEU A 369 -21.01 -20.43 -6.54
CA LEU A 369 -22.10 -20.78 -7.46
C LEU A 369 -23.48 -20.23 -7.06
N ARG A 370 -23.64 -19.67 -5.86
CA ARG A 370 -24.84 -18.89 -5.49
C ARG A 370 -24.81 -17.47 -6.06
N ARG A 371 -23.66 -16.99 -6.54
CA ARG A 371 -23.53 -15.66 -7.16
C ARG A 371 -24.00 -15.73 -8.62
N PRO A 372 -24.86 -14.81 -9.08
CA PRO A 372 -25.35 -14.82 -10.46
C PRO A 372 -24.24 -14.79 -11.53
N GLN A 373 -23.12 -14.13 -11.26
CA GLN A 373 -22.00 -14.01 -12.19
C GLN A 373 -21.19 -15.32 -12.31
N LEU A 374 -21.26 -16.20 -11.30
CA LEU A 374 -20.46 -17.42 -11.21
C LEU A 374 -21.29 -18.71 -11.24
N GLU A 375 -22.63 -18.63 -11.22
CA GLU A 375 -23.51 -19.81 -11.16
C GLU A 375 -23.32 -20.78 -12.35
N ASN A 376 -22.74 -20.30 -13.46
CA ASN A 376 -22.45 -21.07 -14.66
C ASN A 376 -20.94 -21.21 -14.94
N ASP A 377 -20.08 -20.89 -13.98
CA ASP A 377 -18.63 -21.07 -14.12
C ASP A 377 -18.28 -22.57 -14.17
N ASP A 378 -17.69 -23.01 -15.29
CA ASP A 378 -17.43 -24.43 -15.55
C ASP A 378 -16.39 -25.03 -14.59
N LEU A 379 -15.35 -24.25 -14.28
CA LEU A 379 -14.24 -24.68 -13.43
C LEU A 379 -14.71 -24.84 -11.98
N VAL A 380 -15.47 -23.87 -11.45
CA VAL A 380 -16.03 -23.95 -10.09
C VAL A 380 -16.98 -25.15 -9.97
N VAL A 381 -17.84 -25.38 -10.98
CA VAL A 381 -18.74 -26.54 -11.04
C VAL A 381 -17.95 -27.85 -11.04
N HIS A 382 -16.91 -27.93 -11.87
CA HIS A 382 -16.05 -29.11 -11.97
C HIS A 382 -15.35 -29.40 -10.64
N CYS A 383 -14.75 -28.39 -10.01
CA CYS A 383 -14.12 -28.52 -8.69
C CYS A 383 -15.12 -28.96 -7.61
N LEU A 384 -16.35 -28.44 -7.62
CA LEU A 384 -17.36 -28.84 -6.63
C LEU A 384 -17.77 -30.30 -6.81
N ILE A 385 -18.01 -30.75 -8.05
CA ILE A 385 -18.33 -32.15 -8.33
C ILE A 385 -17.16 -33.04 -7.93
N ALA A 386 -15.92 -32.67 -8.28
CA ALA A 386 -14.73 -33.41 -7.91
C ALA A 386 -14.62 -33.55 -6.38
N LEU A 387 -14.78 -32.47 -5.62
CA LEU A 387 -14.74 -32.49 -4.16
C LEU A 387 -15.87 -33.37 -3.57
N GLN A 388 -17.08 -33.31 -4.14
CA GLN A 388 -18.21 -34.12 -3.68
C GLN A 388 -18.09 -35.60 -4.02
N THR A 389 -17.21 -35.99 -4.94
CA THR A 389 -17.13 -37.36 -5.48
C THR A 389 -15.75 -37.98 -5.30
N ASP A 390 -14.93 -37.43 -4.39
CA ASP A 390 -13.55 -37.85 -4.16
C ASP A 390 -12.75 -37.91 -5.48
N ARG A 391 -12.98 -36.91 -6.33
CA ARG A 391 -12.38 -36.71 -7.66
C ARG A 391 -12.72 -37.79 -8.70
N LYS A 392 -13.73 -38.64 -8.45
CA LYS A 392 -14.18 -39.69 -9.39
C LYS A 392 -15.19 -39.19 -10.42
N GLY A 393 -15.69 -37.97 -10.26
CA GLY A 393 -16.80 -37.45 -11.08
C GLY A 393 -18.15 -38.02 -10.65
N LEU A 394 -19.22 -37.62 -11.34
CA LEU A 394 -20.57 -38.11 -11.04
C LEU A 394 -20.61 -39.65 -11.18
N PRO A 395 -21.15 -40.40 -10.20
CA PRO A 395 -21.20 -41.85 -10.26
C PRO A 395 -21.91 -42.37 -11.53
N THR A 396 -21.28 -43.29 -12.25
CA THR A 396 -21.82 -43.91 -13.47
C THR A 396 -22.80 -45.04 -13.20
N GLU A 397 -22.74 -45.64 -12.02
CA GLU A 397 -23.70 -46.66 -11.57
C GLU A 397 -24.92 -45.98 -10.94
N LYS A 398 -26.11 -46.48 -11.29
CA LYS A 398 -27.38 -45.89 -10.85
C LYS A 398 -27.50 -45.83 -9.33
N ASP A 399 -27.26 -46.95 -8.65
CA ASP A 399 -27.43 -47.04 -7.20
C ASP A 399 -26.44 -46.12 -6.47
N ALA A 400 -25.20 -46.05 -6.95
CA ALA A 400 -24.18 -45.13 -6.43
C ALA A 400 -24.56 -43.66 -6.65
N PHE A 401 -25.18 -43.32 -7.79
CA PHE A 401 -25.68 -41.97 -8.04
C PHE A 401 -26.87 -41.63 -7.14
N GLU A 402 -27.78 -42.57 -6.89
CA GLU A 402 -28.91 -42.37 -5.98
C GLU A 402 -28.45 -42.18 -4.52
N ASP A 403 -27.45 -42.93 -4.06
CA ASP A 403 -26.80 -42.75 -2.76
C ASP A 403 -26.14 -41.37 -2.65
N TRP A 404 -25.33 -41.00 -3.64
CA TRP A 404 -24.69 -39.69 -3.71
C TRP A 404 -25.73 -38.56 -3.72
N SER A 405 -26.76 -38.68 -4.55
CA SER A 405 -27.85 -37.70 -4.69
C SER A 405 -28.62 -37.55 -3.37
N ARG A 406 -28.90 -38.64 -2.64
CA ARG A 406 -29.52 -38.55 -1.31
C ARG A 406 -28.63 -37.79 -0.32
N ARG A 407 -27.32 -37.98 -0.36
CA ARG A 407 -26.39 -37.22 0.48
C ARG A 407 -26.38 -35.73 0.10
N ILE A 408 -26.39 -35.39 -1.18
CA ILE A 408 -26.28 -34.02 -1.67
C ILE A 408 -27.61 -33.24 -1.63
N PHE A 409 -28.74 -33.89 -1.83
CA PHE A 409 -30.07 -33.23 -1.90
C PHE A 409 -31.00 -33.59 -0.73
N GLY A 410 -30.60 -34.52 0.15
CA GLY A 410 -31.39 -34.93 1.32
C GLY A 410 -31.30 -33.99 2.52
N ASN A 411 -31.47 -34.50 3.74
CA ASN A 411 -31.34 -33.71 4.97
C ASN A 411 -29.97 -33.89 5.64
N THR A 412 -28.90 -33.57 4.91
CA THR A 412 -27.52 -33.69 5.40
C THR A 412 -26.86 -32.31 5.54
N GLY A 413 -25.65 -32.27 6.12
CA GLY A 413 -24.83 -31.05 6.12
C GLY A 413 -24.47 -30.55 4.71
N SER A 414 -24.17 -31.45 3.77
CA SER A 414 -23.89 -31.09 2.37
C SER A 414 -25.12 -30.49 1.68
N ALA A 415 -26.31 -31.05 1.92
CA ALA A 415 -27.54 -30.50 1.35
C ALA A 415 -27.86 -29.09 1.83
N ARG A 416 -27.55 -28.77 3.10
CA ARG A 416 -27.67 -27.40 3.61
C ARG A 416 -26.73 -26.44 2.86
N ARG A 417 -25.50 -26.86 2.55
CA ARG A 417 -24.54 -26.07 1.75
C ARG A 417 -25.00 -25.91 0.30
N MET A 418 -25.58 -26.95 -0.30
CA MET A 418 -26.09 -26.87 -1.68
C MET A 418 -27.42 -26.11 -1.82
N LYS A 419 -27.99 -25.63 -0.70
CA LYS A 419 -29.19 -24.80 -0.74
C LYS A 419 -28.94 -23.57 -1.62
N ASN A 420 -29.87 -23.34 -2.54
CA ASN A 420 -29.84 -22.24 -3.52
C ASN A 420 -28.69 -22.28 -4.54
N VAL A 421 -27.89 -23.35 -4.61
CA VAL A 421 -26.98 -23.55 -5.74
C VAL A 421 -27.81 -23.92 -6.98
N ARG A 422 -27.68 -23.11 -8.03
CA ARG A 422 -28.44 -23.18 -9.29
C ARG A 422 -27.48 -23.36 -10.47
N GLY A 423 -27.85 -22.84 -11.65
CA GLY A 423 -27.01 -22.79 -12.83
C GLY A 423 -26.50 -24.15 -13.33
N LEU A 424 -25.27 -24.14 -13.81
CA LEU A 424 -24.63 -25.25 -14.52
C LEU A 424 -24.45 -26.49 -13.64
N TRP A 425 -24.14 -26.33 -12.34
CA TRP A 425 -24.02 -27.47 -11.42
C TRP A 425 -25.32 -28.26 -11.32
N ARG A 426 -26.45 -27.56 -11.11
CA ARG A 426 -27.76 -28.20 -11.00
C ARG A 426 -28.17 -28.84 -12.34
N LYS A 427 -27.89 -28.16 -13.45
CA LYS A 427 -28.13 -28.68 -14.81
C LYS A 427 -27.41 -30.01 -15.03
N ARG A 428 -26.09 -30.09 -14.75
CA ARG A 428 -25.31 -31.33 -14.88
C ARG A 428 -25.86 -32.48 -14.03
N CYS A 429 -26.27 -32.19 -12.79
CA CYS A 429 -26.88 -33.20 -11.91
C CYS A 429 -28.19 -33.77 -12.48
N GLU A 430 -29.06 -32.90 -13.00
CA GLU A 430 -30.35 -33.32 -13.58
C GLU A 430 -30.18 -34.04 -14.93
N GLU A 431 -29.25 -33.61 -15.77
CA GLU A 431 -28.93 -34.30 -17.02
C GLU A 431 -28.42 -35.72 -16.76
N HIS A 432 -27.51 -35.88 -15.79
CA HIS A 432 -27.00 -37.20 -15.38
C HIS A 432 -28.12 -38.10 -14.83
N LYS A 433 -29.03 -37.53 -14.02
CA LYS A 433 -30.22 -38.23 -13.54
C LYS A 433 -31.15 -38.69 -14.67
N ARG A 434 -31.37 -37.85 -15.70
CA ARG A 434 -32.19 -38.20 -16.86
C ARG A 434 -31.58 -39.32 -17.71
N ALA A 435 -30.25 -39.37 -17.83
CA ALA A 435 -29.57 -40.43 -18.54
C ALA A 435 -29.97 -41.83 -18.00
N PHE A 436 -30.02 -42.00 -16.67
CA PHE A 436 -30.49 -43.25 -16.06
C PHE A 436 -31.98 -43.54 -16.25
N ALA A 437 -32.83 -42.51 -16.41
CA ALA A 437 -34.25 -42.70 -16.67
C ALA A 437 -34.50 -43.21 -18.10
N SER A 438 -33.73 -42.72 -19.07
CA SER A 438 -33.89 -43.09 -20.49
C SER A 438 -33.53 -44.54 -20.81
N VAL A 439 -32.60 -45.15 -20.05
CA VAL A 439 -32.18 -46.55 -20.22
C VAL A 439 -33.29 -47.55 -19.83
N ARG A 440 -34.34 -47.13 -19.11
CA ARG A 440 -35.46 -48.01 -18.74
C ARG A 440 -36.60 -48.07 -19.76
N SER A 441 -36.60 -47.16 -20.73
CA SER A 441 -37.70 -47.00 -21.70
C SER A 441 -37.42 -47.58 -23.09
N GLY A 442 -36.22 -48.11 -23.33
CA GLY A 442 -35.84 -48.86 -24.52
C GLY A 442 -35.40 -50.25 -24.11
#